data_AF-A0A1B6AVE4-F1
#
_entry.id   AF-A0A1B6AVE4-F1
#
_cell.length_a   1.000
_cell.length_b   1.000
_cell.length_c   1.000
_cell.angle_alpha   90.00
_cell.angle_beta   90.00
_cell.angle_gamma   90.00
#
_symmetry.space_group_name_H-M   'P 1'
#
loop_
_entity.id
_entity.type
_entity.pdbx_description
1 polymer ?
#
loop_
_entity_poly.entity_id
_entity_poly.type
_entity_poly.pdbx_seq_one_letter_code
_entity_poly.pdbx_strand_id
1 'polypeptide(L)'
;MLADRGYDHDKYRRLLWALGVKPVIARRGTEHGSGLGTQRWVVERAFVHLYWFRRLRIRWEIRDDTHQAFLTLGCALICWRRLNATHAKR
;
A
#
# COMPACT_ATOMS: atom_id res chain seq x y z
N MET A 1 3.27 -9.03 -9.16
CA MET A 1 2.73 -8.46 -7.90
C MET A 1 3.62 -8.87 -6.74
N LEU A 2 4.03 -7.90 -5.94
CA LEU A 2 4.77 -8.12 -4.70
C LEU A 2 3.77 -8.22 -3.54
N ALA A 3 3.96 -9.16 -2.63
CA ALA A 3 3.15 -9.22 -1.42
C ALA A 3 3.95 -9.82 -0.26
N ASP A 4 3.46 -9.55 0.95
CA ASP A 4 4.08 -10.00 2.18
C ASP A 4 4.02 -11.51 2.32
N ARG A 5 4.96 -12.07 3.09
CA ARG A 5 4.99 -13.50 3.43
C ARG A 5 3.68 -13.98 4.09
N GLY A 6 2.94 -13.09 4.74
CA GLY A 6 1.60 -13.39 5.27
C GLY A 6 0.60 -13.82 4.18
N TYR A 7 0.81 -13.41 2.93
CA TYR A 7 0.00 -13.82 1.77
C TYR A 7 0.50 -15.11 1.11
N ASP A 8 1.41 -15.86 1.74
CA ASP A 8 1.88 -17.13 1.21
C ASP A 8 0.81 -18.23 1.31
N HIS A 9 -0.16 -18.18 0.40
CA HIS A 9 -1.16 -19.20 0.18
C HIS A 9 -1.32 -19.41 -1.33
N ASP A 10 -1.37 -20.68 -1.76
CA ASP A 10 -1.44 -21.00 -3.19
C ASP A 10 -2.73 -20.51 -3.86
N LYS A 11 -3.79 -20.26 -3.08
CA LYS A 11 -5.01 -19.60 -3.58
C LYS A 11 -4.72 -18.25 -4.21
N TYR A 12 -3.87 -17.42 -3.59
CA TYR A 12 -3.52 -16.10 -4.09
C TYR A 12 -2.60 -16.19 -5.31
N ARG A 13 -1.66 -17.15 -5.31
CA ARG A 13 -0.78 -17.38 -6.46
C ARG A 13 -1.55 -17.81 -7.70
N ARG A 14 -2.51 -18.73 -7.54
CA ARG A 14 -3.40 -19.19 -8.62
C ARG A 14 -4.23 -18.05 -9.18
N LEU A 15 -4.84 -17.23 -8.32
CA LEU A 15 -5.60 -16.05 -8.75
C LEU A 15 -4.73 -15.07 -9.54
N LEU A 16 -3.52 -14.79 -9.05
CA LEU A 16 -2.60 -13.86 -9.72
C LEU A 16 -2.15 -14.38 -11.08
N TRP A 17 -1.84 -15.68 -11.20
CA TRP A 17 -1.54 -16.29 -12.49
C TRP A 17 -2.72 -16.26 -13.46
N ALA A 18 -3.95 -16.51 -12.97
CA ALA A 18 -5.16 -16.41 -13.79
C ALA A 18 -5.38 -14.98 -14.32
N LEU A 19 -4.94 -13.97 -13.56
CA LEU A 19 -4.95 -12.56 -13.96
C LEU A 19 -3.72 -12.17 -14.81
N GLY A 20 -2.84 -13.12 -15.18
CA GLY A 20 -1.61 -12.84 -15.94
C GLY A 20 -0.52 -12.13 -15.14
N VAL A 21 -0.63 -12.07 -13.81
CA VAL A 21 0.28 -11.34 -12.94
C VAL A 21 1.22 -12.31 -12.22
N LYS A 22 2.53 -12.23 -12.48
CA LYS A 22 3.54 -13.04 -11.77
C LYS A 22 3.52 -12.75 -10.26
N PRO A 23 3.25 -13.74 -9.39
CA PRO A 23 3.27 -13.55 -7.94
C PRO A 23 4.70 -13.63 -7.40
N VAL A 24 5.17 -12.53 -6.81
CA VAL A 24 6.45 -12.42 -6.08
C VAL A 24 6.13 -12.34 -4.59
N ILE A 25 5.81 -13.49 -4.02
CA ILE A 25 5.44 -13.64 -2.60
C ILE A 25 6.45 -14.58 -1.96
N ALA A 26 7.11 -14.14 -0.90
CA ALA A 26 8.06 -14.97 -0.17
C ALA A 26 7.35 -16.16 0.47
N ARG A 27 7.94 -17.36 0.36
CA ARG A 27 7.43 -18.56 1.02
C ARG A 27 7.62 -18.45 2.54
N ARG A 28 6.73 -19.06 3.32
CA ARG A 28 6.92 -19.26 4.76
C ARG A 28 8.03 -20.28 5.00
N GLY A 29 8.79 -20.10 6.08
CA GLY A 29 9.89 -21.00 6.45
C GLY A 29 11.19 -20.83 5.64
N THR A 30 11.23 -19.95 4.64
CA THR A 30 12.48 -19.65 3.91
C THR A 30 13.20 -18.45 4.53
N GLU A 31 14.52 -18.40 4.37
CA GLU A 31 15.34 -17.27 4.84
C GLU A 31 14.82 -15.91 4.32
N HIS A 32 15.09 -14.86 5.09
CA HIS A 32 14.79 -13.49 4.67
C HIS A 32 15.75 -13.08 3.55
N GLY A 33 15.22 -12.92 2.33
CA GLY A 33 16.09 -12.54 1.20
C GLY A 33 15.37 -12.17 -0.10
N SER A 34 14.05 -12.04 -0.10
CA SER A 34 13.31 -11.76 -1.36
C SER A 34 13.53 -10.35 -1.92
N GLY A 35 14.31 -9.48 -1.27
CA GLY A 35 14.51 -8.08 -1.68
C GLY A 35 13.25 -7.22 -1.62
N LEU A 36 12.15 -7.74 -1.03
CA LEU A 36 10.83 -7.10 -0.98
C LEU A 36 10.88 -5.71 -0.32
N GLY A 37 11.73 -5.49 0.68
CA GLY A 37 11.84 -4.20 1.37
C GLY A 37 12.17 -3.03 0.43
N THR A 38 13.08 -3.23 -0.53
CA THR A 38 13.51 -2.20 -1.49
C THR A 38 12.44 -1.83 -2.51
N GLN A 39 11.43 -2.67 -2.72
CA GLN A 39 10.30 -2.33 -3.60
C GLN A 39 9.07 -1.91 -2.80
N ARG A 40 8.90 -2.41 -1.57
CA ARG A 40 7.81 -2.04 -0.66
C ARG A 40 7.92 -0.62 -0.11
N TRP A 41 9.13 -0.06 0.02
CA TRP A 41 9.31 1.25 0.67
C TRP A 41 8.44 2.35 0.04
N VAL A 42 8.16 2.29 -1.27
CA VAL A 42 7.31 3.28 -1.96
C VAL A 42 5.89 3.26 -1.40
N VAL A 43 5.34 2.06 -1.22
CA VAL A 43 4.00 1.83 -0.68
C VAL A 43 3.96 2.18 0.81
N GLU A 44 4.96 1.73 1.56
CA GLU A 44 5.07 2.01 3.00
C GLU A 44 5.21 3.51 3.27
N ARG A 45 5.98 4.24 2.46
CA ARG A 45 6.08 5.70 2.53
C ARG A 45 4.74 6.39 2.26
N ALA A 46 3.94 5.88 1.33
CA ALA A 46 2.61 6.41 1.09
C ALA A 46 1.71 6.22 2.32
N PHE A 47 1.76 5.04 2.95
CA PHE A 47 1.01 4.78 4.19
C PHE A 47 1.46 5.68 5.36
N VAL A 48 2.75 5.95 5.50
CA VAL A 48 3.25 6.89 6.52
C VAL A 48 2.59 8.27 6.36
N HIS A 49 2.43 8.77 5.13
CA HIS A 49 1.73 10.04 4.90
C HIS A 49 0.25 9.98 5.29
N LEU A 50 -0.42 8.85 5.05
CA LEU A 50 -1.81 8.66 5.45
C LEU A 50 -1.98 8.60 6.98
N TYR A 51 -1.02 8.03 7.69
CA TYR A 51 -1.06 7.93 9.16
C TYR A 51 -0.92 9.26 9.89
N TRP A 52 -0.49 10.33 9.21
CA TRP A 52 -0.60 11.68 9.76
C TRP A 52 -2.05 12.17 9.88
N PHE A 53 -2.98 11.59 9.12
CA PHE A 53 -4.40 11.83 9.29
C PHE A 53 -4.95 10.88 10.36
N ARG A 54 -5.28 11.42 11.54
CA ARG A 54 -5.72 10.65 12.71
C ARG A 54 -6.81 9.60 12.40
N ARG A 55 -7.81 9.95 11.57
CA ARG A 55 -8.93 9.06 11.17
C ARG A 55 -8.53 7.94 10.21
N LEU A 56 -7.37 8.05 9.56
CA LEU A 56 -6.81 7.02 8.67
C LEU A 56 -5.74 6.18 9.36
N ARG A 57 -5.09 6.69 10.42
CA ARG A 57 -4.16 5.91 11.25
C ARG A 57 -4.86 4.80 12.03
N ILE A 58 -5.95 5.15 12.68
CA ILE A 58 -6.81 4.19 13.39
C ILE A 58 -8.20 4.34 12.80
N ARG A 59 -8.74 3.23 12.31
CA ARG A 59 -10.09 3.21 11.75
C ARG A 59 -11.10 3.30 12.89
N TRP A 60 -11.67 4.48 13.07
CA TRP A 60 -12.82 4.72 13.97
C TRP A 60 -14.16 4.68 13.23
N GLU A 61 -14.14 4.76 11.91
CA GLU A 61 -15.35 4.74 11.09
C GLU A 61 -15.95 3.34 11.06
N ILE A 62 -17.19 3.24 11.51
CA ILE A 62 -17.98 2.01 11.43
C ILE A 62 -18.24 1.65 9.97
N ARG A 63 -18.68 2.63 9.17
CA ARG A 63 -19.03 2.40 7.77
C ARG A 63 -17.82 2.47 6.85
N ASP A 64 -17.75 1.52 5.91
CA ASP A 64 -16.67 1.42 4.92
C ASP A 64 -16.65 2.61 3.96
N ASP A 65 -17.81 3.13 3.57
CA ASP A 65 -17.92 4.26 2.63
C ASP A 65 -17.37 5.56 3.22
N THR A 66 -17.64 5.82 4.50
CA THR A 66 -17.06 6.96 5.23
C THR A 66 -15.54 6.84 5.30
N HIS A 67 -15.01 5.65 5.61
CA HIS A 67 -13.57 5.43 5.63
C HIS A 67 -12.94 5.64 4.25
N GLN A 68 -13.58 5.12 3.21
CA GLN A 68 -13.14 5.26 1.83
C GLN A 68 -13.14 6.72 1.36
N ALA A 69 -14.13 7.52 1.78
CA ALA A 69 -14.17 8.94 1.51
C ALA A 69 -12.99 9.69 2.14
N PHE A 70 -12.68 9.42 3.42
CA PHE A 70 -11.50 10.00 4.06
C PHE A 70 -10.20 9.57 3.41
N LEU A 71 -10.09 8.29 3.01
CA LEU A 71 -8.90 7.79 2.32
C LEU A 71 -8.69 8.53 1.01
N THR A 72 -9.75 8.69 0.22
CA THR A 72 -9.73 9.41 -1.06
C THR A 72 -9.32 10.87 -0.87
N LEU A 73 -9.92 11.54 0.12
CA LEU A 73 -9.59 12.93 0.45
C LEU A 73 -8.13 13.07 0.92
N GLY A 74 -7.65 12.16 1.76
CA GLY A 74 -6.26 12.14 2.25
C GLY A 74 -5.26 11.98 1.09
N CYS A 75 -5.53 11.06 0.17
CA CYS A 75 -4.73 10.89 -1.06
C CYS A 75 -4.72 12.15 -1.92
N ALA A 76 -5.89 12.76 -2.17
CA ALA A 76 -5.99 14.00 -2.95
C ALA A 76 -5.17 15.14 -2.33
N LEU A 77 -5.23 15.32 -1.01
CA LEU A 77 -4.45 16.33 -0.29
C LEU A 77 -2.94 16.08 -0.37
N ILE A 78 -2.49 14.82 -0.27
CA ILE A 78 -1.07 14.46 -0.41
C ILE A 78 -0.60 14.80 -1.84
N CYS A 79 -1.36 14.41 -2.86
CA CYS A 79 -1.06 14.72 -4.26
C CYS A 79 -0.99 16.23 -4.50
N TRP A 80 -1.99 16.98 -4.03
CA TRP A 80 -2.03 18.44 -4.13
C TRP A 80 -0.81 19.12 -3.50
N ARG A 81 -0.45 18.72 -2.27
CA ARG A 81 0.73 19.26 -1.57
C ARG A 81 2.03 18.98 -2.34
N ARG A 82 2.17 17.78 -2.91
CA ARG A 82 3.36 17.42 -3.71
C ARG A 82 3.45 18.20 -5.01
N LEU A 83 2.32 18.37 -5.69
CA LEU A 83 2.24 19.19 -6.91
C LEU A 83 2.63 20.63 -6.61
N ASN A 84 2.01 21.26 -5.61
CA ASN A 84 2.35 22.63 -5.23
C ASN A 84 3.80 22.80 -4.77
N ALA A 85 4.36 21.85 -4.02
CA ALA A 85 5.76 21.88 -3.64
C ALA A 85 6.72 21.74 -4.83
N THR A 86 6.28 21.14 -5.94
CA THR A 86 7.04 21.03 -7.18
C THR A 86 6.90 22.30 -8.01
N HIS A 87 5.70 22.88 -8.09
CA HIS A 87 5.45 24.16 -8.75
C HIS A 87 6.17 25.33 -8.07
N ALA A 88 6.22 25.36 -6.73
CA ALA A 88 6.93 26.39 -5.97
C ALA A 88 8.47 26.25 -6.01
N LYS A 89 8.99 25.16 -6.58
CA LYS A 89 10.42 24.92 -6.80
C LYS A 89 10.86 25.22 -8.24
N ARG A 90 9.93 25.54 -9.12
CA ARG A 90 10.21 26.13 -10.44
C ARG A 90 10.14 27.65 -10.32
#